data_AF-A0A7S2U418-F1
#
_entry.id   AF-A0A7S2U418-F1
#
_cell.length_a   1.000
_cell.length_b   1.000
_cell.length_c   1.000
_cell.angle_alpha   90.00
_cell.angle_beta   90.00
_cell.angle_gamma   90.00
#
_symmetry.space_group_name_H-M   'P 1'
#
loop_
_entity.id
_entity.type
_entity.pdbx_description
1 polymer ?
#
loop_
_entity_poly.entity_id
_entity_poly.type
_entity_poly.pdbx_seq_one_letter_code
_entity_poly.pdbx_strand_id
1 'polypeptide(L)'
;GFASDLATLLTSCEGTCHYVDAEKKSHMKSLADFLSEGADEPCLLLRVTINLGGEDSGFVSFRSAIRPRNAYSLINAALFYTMSEAKVVTKARMVVGAVGK
;
A
#
# COMPACT_ATOMS: atom_id res chain seq x y z
N GLY A 1 6.83 -9.39 6.39
CA GLY A 1 5.64 -8.55 6.16
C GLY A 1 5.66 -7.28 7.01
N PHE A 2 5.40 -6.11 6.42
CA PHE A 2 5.42 -4.81 7.11
C PHE A 2 4.14 -4.60 7.94
N ALA A 3 4.25 -4.17 9.20
CA ALA A 3 3.11 -4.09 10.14
C ALA A 3 2.28 -2.80 10.06
N SER A 4 2.54 -1.94 9.07
CA SER A 4 1.83 -0.67 8.90
C SER A 4 0.51 -0.87 8.17
N ASP A 5 -0.58 -0.41 8.80
CA ASP A 5 -1.93 -0.45 8.22
C ASP A 5 -2.04 0.42 6.97
N LEU A 6 -1.45 1.61 7.01
CA LEU A 6 -1.50 2.54 5.91
C LEU A 6 -0.69 2.04 4.72
N ALA A 7 0.49 1.46 4.96
CA ALA A 7 1.30 0.90 3.88
C ALA A 7 0.55 -0.23 3.15
N THR A 8 -0.04 -1.17 3.90
CA THR A 8 -0.86 -2.25 3.32
C THR A 8 -1.97 -1.70 2.44
N LEU A 9 -2.70 -0.68 2.92
CA LEU A 9 -3.77 -0.05 2.17
C LEU A 9 -3.27 0.63 0.90
N LEU A 10 -2.28 1.52 1.01
CA LEU A 10 -1.79 2.30 -0.13
C LEU A 10 -1.14 1.40 -1.20
N THR A 11 -0.49 0.31 -0.78
CA THR A 11 0.07 -0.67 -1.72
C THR A 11 -1.03 -1.43 -2.47
N SER A 12 -2.19 -1.70 -1.84
CA SER A 12 -3.33 -2.31 -2.52
C SER A 12 -3.91 -1.40 -3.62
N CYS A 13 -3.89 -0.08 -3.40
CA CYS A 13 -4.31 0.94 -4.37
C CYS A 13 -3.22 1.31 -5.40
N GLU A 14 -2.25 0.42 -5.61
CA GLU A 14 -1.15 0.61 -6.56
C GLU A 14 -0.36 1.90 -6.33
N GLY A 15 -0.16 2.25 -5.06
CA GLY A 15 0.56 3.46 -4.69
C GLY A 15 1.94 3.53 -5.35
N THR A 16 2.36 4.73 -5.73
CA THR A 16 3.72 5.04 -6.19
C THR A 16 4.36 6.08 -5.29
N CYS A 17 5.66 5.95 -5.07
CA CYS A 17 6.47 6.83 -4.25
C CYS A 17 7.37 7.68 -5.13
N HIS A 18 7.38 8.98 -4.88
CA HIS A 18 8.38 9.90 -5.39
C HIS A 18 9.31 10.30 -4.24
N TYR A 19 10.59 10.05 -4.40
CA TYR A 19 11.61 10.36 -3.40
C TYR A 19 12.87 10.94 -4.06
N VAL A 20 13.70 11.59 -3.25
CA VAL A 20 15.04 12.06 -3.63
C VAL A 20 16.10 11.36 -2.81
N ASP A 21 17.22 11.00 -3.44
CA ASP A 21 18.38 10.43 -2.74
C ASP A 21 19.34 11.50 -2.20
N ALA A 22 20.41 11.06 -1.56
CA ALA A 22 21.47 11.94 -1.04
C ALA A 22 22.16 12.80 -2.12
N GLU A 23 22.16 12.36 -3.37
CA GLU A 23 22.69 13.10 -4.53
C GLU A 23 21.67 14.10 -5.10
N LYS A 24 20.49 14.23 -4.46
CA LYS A 24 19.35 15.06 -4.90
C LYS A 24 18.74 14.60 -6.22
N LYS A 25 18.97 13.36 -6.63
CA LYS A 25 18.36 12.78 -7.83
C LYS A 25 16.95 12.30 -7.49
N SER A 26 16.03 12.57 -8.41
CA SER A 26 14.62 12.23 -8.28
C SER A 26 14.32 10.82 -8.78
N HIS A 27 13.56 10.06 -8.01
CA HIS A 27 13.17 8.68 -8.32
C HIS A 27 11.66 8.48 -8.18
N MET A 28 11.11 7.56 -8.97
CA MET A 28 9.72 7.11 -8.83
C MET A 28 9.67 5.59 -8.86
N LYS A 29 9.03 4.98 -7.87
CA LYS A 29 8.87 3.53 -7.76
C LYS A 29 7.46 3.17 -7.32
N SER A 30 7.06 1.91 -7.48
CA SER A 30 5.88 1.41 -6.77
C SER A 30 6.14 1.46 -5.26
N LEU A 31 5.12 1.73 -4.47
CA LEU A 31 5.21 1.73 -3.01
C LEU A 31 5.57 0.33 -2.49
N ALA A 32 5.16 -0.73 -3.20
CA ALA A 32 5.54 -2.09 -2.86
C ALA A 32 7.06 -2.29 -2.91
N ASP A 33 7.69 -1.85 -4.00
CA ASP A 33 9.13 -2.00 -4.21
C ASP A 33 9.92 -1.09 -3.26
N PHE A 34 9.45 0.15 -3.07
CA PHE A 34 10.07 1.09 -2.12
C PHE A 34 10.10 0.54 -0.69
N LEU A 35 9.05 -0.17 -0.26
CA LEU A 35 8.98 -0.76 1.08
C LEU A 35 9.73 -2.08 1.20
N SER A 36 9.91 -2.84 0.12
CA SER A 36 10.56 -4.16 0.15
C SER A 36 12.08 -4.05 0.08
N GLU A 37 12.61 -3.11 -0.72
CA GLU A 37 14.05 -2.89 -0.85
C GLU A 37 14.67 -2.35 0.44
N GLY A 38 13.89 -1.64 1.26
CA GLY A 38 14.44 -0.86 2.36
C GLY A 38 15.20 0.38 1.84
N ALA A 39 15.39 1.36 2.72
CA ALA A 39 16.25 2.50 2.41
C ALA A 39 17.69 2.14 2.83
N ASP A 40 18.40 1.38 1.99
CA ASP A 40 19.83 1.11 2.21
C ASP A 40 20.65 2.41 2.22
N GLU A 41 20.19 3.40 1.46
CA GLU A 41 20.77 4.74 1.38
C GLU A 41 19.78 5.81 1.87
N PRO A 42 20.27 6.92 2.47
CA PRO A 42 19.42 8.02 2.89
C PRO A 42 18.63 8.60 1.72
N CYS A 43 17.31 8.57 1.84
CA CYS A 43 16.41 9.23 0.91
C CYS A 43 15.31 9.99 1.64
N LEU A 44 14.72 10.96 0.95
CA LEU A 44 13.58 11.73 1.43
C LEU A 44 12.36 11.42 0.55
N LEU A 45 11.35 10.81 1.15
CA LEU A 45 10.05 10.61 0.52
C LEU A 45 9.34 11.97 0.38
N LEU A 46 9.04 12.37 -0.85
CA LEU A 46 8.40 13.65 -1.15
C LEU A 46 6.89 13.52 -1.34
N ARG A 47 6.45 12.45 -2.01
CA ARG A 47 5.04 12.25 -2.35
C ARG A 47 4.71 10.77 -2.51
N VAL A 48 3.50 10.41 -2.08
CA VAL A 48 2.85 9.15 -2.43
C VAL A 48 1.61 9.45 -3.25
N THR A 49 1.47 8.81 -4.41
CA THR A 49 0.31 8.93 -5.30
C THR A 49 -0.43 7.59 -5.30
N ILE A 50 -1.75 7.60 -5.18
CA ILE A 50 -2.59 6.40 -5.23
C ILE A 50 -3.64 6.49 -6.34
N ASN A 51 -4.06 5.33 -6.84
CA ASN A 51 -5.20 5.24 -7.74
C ASN A 51 -6.45 4.86 -6.93
N LEU A 52 -7.41 5.78 -6.82
CA LEU A 52 -8.69 5.52 -6.17
C LEU A 52 -9.70 4.82 -7.10
N GLY A 53 -9.35 4.67 -8.38
CA GLY A 53 -10.25 4.14 -9.40
C GLY A 53 -11.37 5.11 -9.76
N GLY A 54 -12.40 4.58 -10.44
CA GLY A 54 -13.64 5.27 -10.79
C GLY A 54 -14.83 4.80 -9.94
N GLU A 55 -16.05 5.17 -10.33
CA GLU A 55 -17.28 4.83 -9.59
C GLU A 55 -17.49 3.32 -9.37
N ASP A 56 -17.00 2.48 -10.29
CA ASP A 56 -17.04 1.02 -10.17
C ASP A 56 -15.81 0.42 -9.44
N SER A 57 -15.06 1.23 -8.71
CA SER A 57 -13.94 0.77 -7.89
C SER A 57 -14.31 0.75 -6.41
N GLY A 58 -13.76 -0.22 -5.69
CA GLY A 58 -13.98 -0.38 -4.27
C GLY A 58 -12.70 -0.75 -3.55
N PHE A 59 -12.66 -0.42 -2.26
CA PHE A 59 -11.62 -0.90 -1.37
C PHE A 59 -12.23 -1.45 -0.09
N VAL A 60 -11.60 -2.49 0.45
CA VAL A 60 -11.94 -3.08 1.75
C VAL A 60 -10.64 -3.26 2.52
N SER A 61 -10.63 -2.86 3.79
CA SER A 61 -9.50 -3.09 4.68
C SER A 61 -9.92 -3.89 5.90
N PHE A 62 -8.99 -4.69 6.39
CA PHE A 62 -9.15 -5.52 7.58
C PHE A 62 -7.93 -5.36 8.48
N ARG A 63 -8.18 -5.32 9.79
CA ARG A 63 -7.14 -5.23 10.81
C ARG A 63 -7.55 -6.07 12.02
N SER A 64 -6.63 -6.91 12.47
CA SER A 64 -6.70 -7.57 13.78
C SER A 64 -5.54 -7.11 14.64
N ALA A 65 -5.81 -6.79 15.90
CA ALA A 65 -4.83 -6.30 16.86
C ALA A 65 -5.15 -6.83 18.26
N ILE A 66 -4.15 -6.86 19.15
CA ILE A 66 -4.31 -7.37 20.53
C ILE A 66 -5.31 -6.54 21.37
N ARG A 67 -5.55 -5.29 20.97
CA ARG A 67 -6.55 -4.40 21.54
C ARG A 67 -7.11 -3.44 20.48
N PRO A 68 -8.31 -2.87 20.67
CA PRO A 68 -9.00 -2.12 19.62
C PRO A 68 -8.28 -0.83 19.16
N ARG A 69 -7.55 -0.18 20.05
CA ARG A 69 -6.89 1.12 19.80
C ARG A 69 -5.44 1.11 20.26
N ASN A 70 -4.61 1.94 19.62
CA ASN A 70 -3.20 2.13 19.97
C ASN A 70 -2.43 0.80 20.10
N ALA A 71 -2.50 -0.02 19.04
CA ALA A 71 -1.81 -1.30 18.97
C ALA A 71 -1.33 -1.53 17.55
N TYR A 72 -0.20 -2.21 17.41
CA TYR A 72 0.21 -2.70 16.10
C TYR A 72 -0.72 -3.82 15.65
N SER A 73 -0.82 -3.97 14.33
CA SER A 73 -1.62 -5.02 13.72
C SER A 73 -0.90 -6.35 13.86
N LEU A 74 -1.62 -7.36 14.35
CA LEU A 74 -1.18 -8.76 14.33
C LEU A 74 -1.31 -9.33 12.92
N ILE A 75 -2.33 -8.89 12.19
CA ILE A 75 -2.52 -9.11 10.77
C ILE A 75 -3.32 -7.93 10.23
N ASN A 76 -2.96 -7.46 9.04
CA ASN A 76 -3.79 -6.54 8.29
C ASN A 76 -3.87 -6.97 6.82
N ALA A 77 -4.95 -6.58 6.16
CA ALA A 77 -5.15 -6.84 4.75
C ALA A 77 -5.90 -5.68 4.11
N ALA A 78 -5.62 -5.44 2.84
CA ALA A 78 -6.37 -4.51 2.02
C ALA A 78 -6.62 -5.12 0.65
N LEU A 79 -7.86 -4.99 0.18
CA LEU A 79 -8.29 -5.38 -1.15
C LEU A 79 -8.73 -4.12 -1.88
N PHE A 80 -8.15 -3.87 -3.04
CA PHE A 80 -8.65 -2.91 -4.01
C PHE A 80 -9.16 -3.68 -5.22
N TYR A 81 -10.31 -3.28 -5.77
CA TYR A 81 -10.85 -3.91 -6.97
C TYR A 81 -11.57 -2.89 -7.85
N THR A 82 -11.68 -3.24 -9.13
CA THR A 82 -12.46 -2.51 -10.13
C THR A 82 -13.42 -3.48 -10.79
N MET A 83 -14.64 -3.03 -11.04
CA MET A 83 -15.69 -3.79 -11.72
C MET A 83 -15.99 -3.16 -13.08
N SER A 84 -16.53 -3.95 -14.00
CA SER A 84 -17.20 -3.44 -15.19
C SER A 84 -18.65 -3.05 -14.87
N GLU A 85 -19.32 -2.36 -15.81
CA GLU A 85 -20.74 -2.04 -15.71
C GLU A 85 -21.62 -3.28 -15.48
N ALA A 86 -21.24 -4.42 -16.05
CA ALA A 86 -21.91 -5.72 -15.88
C ALA A 86 -21.65 -6.38 -14.51
N LYS A 87 -21.04 -5.65 -13.56
CA LYS A 87 -20.69 -6.11 -12.21
C LYS A 87 -19.78 -7.34 -12.19
N VAL A 88 -18.85 -7.40 -13.15
CA VAL A 88 -17.77 -8.40 -13.18
C VAL A 88 -16.48 -7.73 -12.70
N VAL A 89 -15.74 -8.38 -11.79
CA VAL A 89 -14.43 -7.90 -11.34
C VAL A 89 -13.44 -7.97 -12.50
N THR A 90 -12.91 -6.83 -12.92
CA THR A 90 -11.92 -6.71 -14.01
C THR A 90 -10.50 -6.62 -13.46
N LYS A 91 -10.35 -6.11 -12.24
CA LYS A 91 -9.07 -6.00 -11.55
C LYS A 91 -9.27 -6.20 -10.05
N ALA A 92 -8.38 -6.93 -9.42
CA ALA A 92 -8.34 -7.07 -7.97
C ALA A 92 -6.88 -7.17 -7.49
N ARG A 93 -6.57 -6.49 -6.39
CA ARG A 93 -5.28 -6.56 -5.73
C ARG A 93 -5.48 -6.66 -4.24
N MET A 94 -5.04 -7.79 -3.68
CA MET A 94 -5.03 -8.02 -2.24
C MET A 94 -3.60 -7.93 -1.73
N VAL A 95 -3.40 -7.16 -0.66
CA VAL A 95 -2.12 -7.04 0.05
C VAL A 95 -2.36 -7.44 1.49
N VAL A 96 -1.47 -8.28 2.02
CA VAL A 96 -1.51 -8.75 3.40
C VAL A 96 -0.24 -8.28 4.10
N GLY A 97 -0.39 -7.59 5.22
CA GLY A 97 0.72 -7.11 6.05
C GLY A 97 0.69 -7.73 7.44
N ALA A 98 1.76 -7.51 8.20
CA ALA A 98 2.05 -8.18 9.48
C ALA A 98 2.03 -9.73 9.44
N VAL A 99 2.06 -10.35 8.26
CA VAL A 99 2.18 -11.81 8.09
C VAL A 99 3.59 -12.15 7.59
N GLY A 100 4.27 -13.04 8.32
CA GLY A 100 5.62 -13.54 8.00
C GLY A 100 6.74 -12.51 8.14
N LYS A 101 8.00 -12.98 8.11
CA LYS A 101 9.13 -12.15 7.65
C LYS A 101 9.11 -12.18 6.14
#